data_AF-A0A943AVP4-F1
#
_entry.id   AF-A0A943AVP4-F1
#
_cell.length_a   1.000
_cell.length_b   1.000
_cell.length_c   1.000
_cell.angle_alpha   90.00
_cell.angle_beta   90.00
_cell.angle_gamma   90.00
#
_symmetry.space_group_name_H-M   'P 1'
#
loop_
_entity.id
_entity.type
_entity.pdbx_description
1 polymer ?
#
loop_
_entity_poly.entity_id
_entity_poly.type
_entity_poly.pdbx_seq_one_letter_code
_entity_poly.pdbx_strand_id
1 'polypeptide(L)'
;MLVAPDSTIRVAASETAALQLEADAAIDSATLRPRFGGEQGLPVEGNAVTLPVLKAPDTARIDWKQGDETLFTTYVEVVSRHYFRLDALRGYGDGQDDFDQLPEEVLFQARQAATDVFERNARRSFVARIGCTKDYGRERCVTLDHGDVRELLTDGYELVSDCQAVAVKCFPRPCWVEYVYGYEELPAQVSRAVLELAAYMLRPSNRPIGATGESTDAGFIRFTTAGQDGATDIPEVNAAIEQFGRGANLLW
;
A
#
# COMPACT_ATOMS: atom_id res chain seq x y z
N MET A 1 -14.88 -1.62 5.57
CA MET A 1 -13.77 -0.72 5.23
C MET A 1 -14.30 0.38 4.34
N LEU A 2 -14.17 1.63 4.77
CA LEU A 2 -14.59 2.78 3.96
C LEU A 2 -13.63 3.00 2.78
N VAL A 3 -14.16 3.18 1.58
CA VAL A 3 -13.40 3.45 0.36
C VAL A 3 -13.93 4.71 -0.32
N ALA A 4 -13.02 5.65 -0.58
CA ALA A 4 -13.35 6.85 -1.35
C ALA A 4 -13.41 6.52 -2.86
N PRO A 5 -14.19 7.29 -3.65
CA PRO A 5 -14.14 7.22 -5.10
C PRO A 5 -12.71 7.36 -5.64
N ASP A 6 -12.39 6.61 -6.69
CA ASP A 6 -11.10 6.58 -7.40
C ASP A 6 -9.89 6.24 -6.53
N SER A 7 -10.12 5.70 -5.33
CA SER A 7 -9.07 5.25 -4.42
C SER A 7 -8.63 3.81 -4.70
N THR A 8 -7.41 3.50 -4.28
CA THR A 8 -6.89 2.13 -4.26
C THR A 8 -6.84 1.63 -2.82
N ILE A 9 -7.41 0.47 -2.55
CA ILE A 9 -7.36 -0.20 -1.25
C ILE A 9 -6.63 -1.53 -1.37
N ARG A 10 -5.73 -1.81 -0.44
CA ARG A 10 -5.08 -3.12 -0.32
C ARG A 10 -5.84 -4.03 0.63
N VAL A 11 -6.14 -5.26 0.21
CA VAL A 11 -6.82 -6.28 1.02
C VAL A 11 -6.02 -7.57 1.03
N ALA A 12 -6.05 -8.29 2.16
CA ALA A 12 -5.44 -9.61 2.24
C ALA A 12 -6.37 -10.70 1.70
N ALA A 13 -5.86 -11.61 0.88
CA ALA A 13 -6.59 -12.76 0.32
C ALA A 13 -7.13 -13.74 1.39
N SER A 14 -6.58 -13.69 2.61
CA SER A 14 -7.02 -14.49 3.74
C SER A 14 -8.17 -13.87 4.54
N GLU A 15 -8.58 -12.65 4.21
CA GLU A 15 -9.60 -11.89 4.93
C GLU A 15 -10.86 -11.72 4.06
N THR A 16 -12.03 -11.88 4.68
CA THR A 16 -13.28 -11.46 4.04
C THR A 16 -13.37 -9.93 4.13
N ALA A 17 -13.31 -9.26 2.99
CA ALA A 17 -13.27 -7.81 2.90
C ALA A 17 -14.65 -7.24 2.51
N ALA A 18 -15.27 -6.49 3.42
CA ALA A 18 -16.44 -5.65 3.10
C ALA A 18 -15.98 -4.22 2.81
N LEU A 19 -16.31 -3.72 1.62
CA LEU A 19 -16.01 -2.35 1.18
C LEU A 19 -17.29 -1.52 1.23
N GLN A 20 -17.23 -0.36 1.86
CA GLN A 20 -18.30 0.62 1.94
C GLN A 20 -17.88 1.85 1.13
N LEU A 21 -18.60 2.19 0.07
CA LEU A 21 -18.30 3.38 -0.72
C LEU A 21 -18.70 4.65 0.05
N GLU A 22 -17.76 5.58 0.16
CA GLU A 22 -17.97 6.91 0.71
C GLU A 22 -18.54 7.85 -0.37
N ALA A 23 -19.84 7.75 -0.61
CA ALA A 23 -20.56 8.61 -1.54
C ALA A 23 -21.99 8.86 -1.07
N ASP A 24 -22.47 10.08 -1.31
CA ASP A 24 -23.87 10.46 -1.03
C ASP A 24 -24.86 9.86 -2.06
N ALA A 25 -24.35 9.39 -3.21
CA ALA A 25 -25.16 8.78 -4.26
C ALA A 25 -25.57 7.35 -3.87
N ALA A 26 -26.83 6.99 -4.15
CA ALA A 26 -27.32 5.63 -3.98
C ALA A 26 -26.85 4.74 -5.12
N ILE A 27 -26.03 3.73 -4.80
CA ILE A 27 -25.53 2.72 -5.72
C ILE A 27 -26.48 1.51 -5.69
N ASP A 28 -26.86 1.00 -6.87
CA ASP A 28 -27.73 -0.18 -6.97
C ASP A 28 -26.99 -1.45 -7.35
N SER A 29 -25.82 -1.32 -7.96
CA SER A 29 -25.03 -2.45 -8.44
C SER A 29 -23.55 -2.12 -8.51
N ALA A 30 -22.72 -3.16 -8.43
CA ALA A 30 -21.27 -3.04 -8.57
C ALA A 30 -20.74 -4.17 -9.45
N THR A 31 -19.68 -3.91 -10.18
CA THR A 31 -19.05 -4.87 -11.09
C THR A 31 -17.58 -4.99 -10.75
N LEU A 32 -17.15 -6.19 -10.36
CA LEU A 32 -15.77 -6.52 -10.05
C LEU A 32 -15.07 -7.11 -11.28
N ARG A 33 -13.94 -6.51 -11.65
CA ARG A 33 -13.09 -6.90 -12.77
C ARG A 33 -11.69 -7.21 -12.23
N PRO A 34 -11.41 -8.44 -11.79
CA PRO A 34 -10.07 -8.84 -11.40
C PRO A 34 -9.15 -8.91 -12.63
N ARG A 35 -7.84 -8.72 -12.42
CA ARG A 35 -6.82 -8.88 -13.46
C ARG A 35 -6.68 -10.35 -13.85
N PHE A 36 -6.92 -11.25 -12.90
CA PHE A 36 -7.03 -12.68 -13.14
C PHE A 36 -8.45 -13.19 -12.87
N GLY A 37 -9.11 -13.67 -13.92
CA GLY A 37 -10.46 -14.21 -13.84
C GLY A 37 -11.43 -13.49 -14.75
N GLY A 38 -12.72 -13.76 -14.56
CA GLY A 38 -13.81 -13.11 -15.30
C GLY A 38 -14.42 -11.97 -14.52
N GLU A 39 -15.08 -11.06 -15.25
CA GLU A 39 -15.95 -10.04 -14.67
C GLU A 39 -17.10 -10.69 -13.90
N GLN A 40 -17.44 -10.14 -12.74
CA GLN A 40 -18.52 -10.62 -11.89
C GLN A 40 -19.32 -9.45 -11.29
N GLY A 41 -20.64 -9.59 -11.24
CA GLY A 41 -21.50 -8.67 -10.50
C GLY A 41 -21.38 -8.89 -9.00
N LEU A 42 -21.38 -7.81 -8.23
CA LEU A 42 -21.42 -7.83 -6.77
C LEU A 42 -22.78 -7.30 -6.28
N PRO A 43 -23.43 -7.99 -5.32
CA PRO A 43 -24.61 -7.46 -4.67
C PRO A 43 -24.22 -6.23 -3.84
N VAL A 44 -24.98 -5.14 -3.98
CA VAL A 44 -24.79 -3.90 -3.21
C VAL A 44 -25.88 -3.79 -2.16
N GLU A 45 -25.47 -3.59 -0.92
CA GLU A 45 -26.38 -3.30 0.21
C GLU A 45 -25.88 -2.04 0.92
N GLY A 46 -26.67 -0.96 0.86
CA GLY A 46 -26.31 0.30 1.54
C GLY A 46 -24.97 0.88 1.08
N ASN A 47 -24.68 0.86 -0.22
CA ASN A 47 -23.38 1.25 -0.80
C ASN A 47 -22.19 0.37 -0.34
N ALA A 48 -22.44 -0.81 0.22
CA ALA A 48 -21.40 -1.79 0.54
C ALA A 48 -21.44 -3.01 -0.37
N VAL A 49 -20.25 -3.59 -0.59
CA VAL A 49 -20.05 -4.88 -1.25
C VAL A 49 -19.13 -5.75 -0.41
N THR A 50 -19.36 -7.06 -0.43
CA THR A 50 -18.41 -8.03 0.10
C THR A 50 -17.60 -8.61 -1.05
N LEU A 51 -16.27 -8.52 -0.96
CA LEU A 51 -15.40 -9.10 -1.97
C LEU A 51 -15.44 -10.63 -1.89
N PRO A 52 -15.53 -11.32 -3.04
CA PRO A 52 -15.31 -12.76 -3.09
C PRO A 52 -13.83 -13.05 -2.78
N VAL A 53 -13.54 -14.32 -2.50
CA VAL A 53 -12.15 -14.76 -2.30
C VAL A 53 -11.39 -14.62 -3.62
N LEU A 54 -10.43 -13.70 -3.63
CA LEU A 54 -9.49 -13.48 -4.73
C LEU A 54 -8.14 -14.09 -4.36
N LYS A 55 -7.40 -14.59 -5.37
CA LYS A 55 -6.04 -15.10 -5.14
C LYS A 55 -5.07 -13.93 -5.11
N ALA A 56 -4.02 -14.02 -4.29
CA ALA A 56 -2.91 -13.07 -4.33
C ALA A 56 -1.74 -13.61 -5.16
N PRO A 57 -0.95 -12.75 -5.83
CA PRO A 57 -1.21 -11.33 -6.06
C PRO A 57 -2.27 -11.13 -7.16
N ASP A 58 -3.14 -10.15 -7.00
CA ASP A 58 -4.11 -9.74 -8.02
C ASP A 58 -4.41 -8.25 -7.88
N THR A 59 -4.95 -7.64 -8.93
CA THR A 59 -5.53 -6.30 -8.88
C THR A 59 -6.95 -6.39 -9.39
N ALA A 60 -7.87 -5.62 -8.84
CA ALA A 60 -9.23 -5.62 -9.30
C ALA A 60 -9.79 -4.21 -9.37
N ARG A 61 -10.62 -3.96 -10.39
CA ARG A 61 -11.39 -2.74 -10.52
C ARG A 61 -12.83 -3.01 -10.11
N ILE A 62 -13.42 -2.12 -9.33
CA ILE A 62 -14.84 -2.15 -8.98
C ILE A 62 -15.49 -0.92 -9.60
N ASP A 63 -16.40 -1.17 -10.54
CA ASP A 63 -17.23 -0.14 -11.14
C ASP A 63 -18.54 -0.07 -10.34
N TRP A 64 -18.79 1.04 -9.64
CA TRP A 64 -19.99 1.29 -8.85
C TRP A 64 -21.02 2.02 -9.71
N LYS A 65 -22.24 1.47 -9.78
CA LYS A 65 -23.23 1.87 -10.78
C LYS A 65 -24.55 2.34 -10.18
N GLN A 66 -25.20 3.22 -10.92
CA GLN A 66 -26.59 3.60 -10.73
C GLN A 66 -27.30 3.41 -12.08
N GLY A 67 -28.20 2.43 -12.15
CA GLY A 67 -28.72 1.92 -13.41
C GLY A 67 -27.60 1.33 -14.27
N ASP A 68 -27.51 1.80 -15.52
CA ASP A 68 -26.50 1.35 -16.48
C ASP A 68 -25.22 2.22 -16.47
N GLU A 69 -25.17 3.28 -15.66
CA GLU A 69 -24.07 4.23 -15.62
C GLU A 69 -23.09 3.91 -14.48
N THR A 70 -21.80 3.84 -14.80
CA THR A 70 -20.73 3.79 -13.79
C THR A 70 -20.50 5.19 -13.24
N LEU A 71 -20.84 5.41 -11.97
CA LEU A 71 -20.63 6.69 -11.29
C LEU A 71 -19.24 6.81 -10.69
N PHE A 72 -18.73 5.71 -10.11
CA PHE A 72 -17.44 5.71 -9.43
C PHE A 72 -16.66 4.45 -9.76
N THR A 73 -15.33 4.56 -9.69
CA THR A 73 -14.43 3.42 -9.81
C THR A 73 -13.60 3.33 -8.54
N THR A 74 -13.38 2.13 -8.01
CA THR A 74 -12.35 1.92 -6.98
C THR A 74 -11.44 0.78 -7.39
N TYR A 75 -10.22 0.79 -6.89
CA TYR A 75 -9.21 -0.21 -7.21
C TYR A 75 -8.86 -1.02 -5.96
N VAL A 76 -8.63 -2.31 -6.15
CA VAL A 76 -8.29 -3.24 -5.08
C VAL A 76 -6.95 -3.88 -5.42
N GLU A 77 -6.00 -3.83 -4.50
CA GLU A 77 -4.81 -4.67 -4.53
C GLU A 77 -5.03 -5.87 -3.62
N VAL A 78 -4.93 -7.09 -4.16
CA VAL A 78 -5.06 -8.32 -3.38
C VAL A 78 -3.67 -8.85 -3.07
N VAL A 79 -3.32 -8.86 -1.79
CA VAL A 79 -2.02 -9.34 -1.28
C VAL A 79 -2.20 -10.59 -0.42
N SER A 80 -1.12 -11.33 -0.18
CA SER A 80 -1.20 -12.55 0.61
C SER A 80 -1.57 -12.32 2.09
N ARG A 81 -1.13 -11.18 2.65
CA ARG A 81 -1.34 -10.79 4.06
C ARG A 81 -1.10 -9.29 4.25
N HIS A 82 -1.64 -8.74 5.33
CA HIS A 82 -1.16 -7.47 5.88
C HIS A 82 0.10 -7.67 6.73
N TYR A 83 0.87 -6.60 6.95
CA TYR A 83 2.12 -6.70 7.71
C TYR A 83 1.90 -7.00 9.19
N PHE A 84 0.75 -6.59 9.71
CA PHE A 84 0.30 -6.93 11.05
C PHE A 84 -1.24 -6.99 11.08
N ARG A 85 -1.77 -7.70 12.09
CA ARG A 85 -3.21 -7.80 12.36
C ARG A 85 -3.69 -6.55 13.10
N LEU A 86 -4.91 -6.09 12.81
CA LEU A 86 -5.48 -4.93 13.53
C LEU A 86 -5.54 -5.14 15.05
N ASP A 87 -5.75 -6.37 15.51
CA ASP A 87 -5.70 -6.72 16.94
C ASP A 87 -4.38 -6.32 17.62
N ALA A 88 -3.26 -6.41 16.88
CA ALA A 88 -1.94 -6.01 17.40
C ALA A 88 -1.81 -4.49 17.54
N LEU A 89 -2.50 -3.72 16.69
CA LEU A 89 -2.55 -2.26 16.79
C LEU A 89 -3.53 -1.79 17.87
N ARG A 90 -4.66 -2.47 18.05
CA ARG A 90 -5.60 -2.20 19.15
C ARG A 90 -4.95 -2.38 20.52
N GLY A 91 -4.17 -3.45 20.69
CA GLY A 91 -3.43 -3.73 21.92
C GLY A 91 -2.02 -3.15 21.96
N TYR A 92 -1.72 -2.17 21.10
CA TYR A 92 -0.39 -1.59 21.03
C TYR A 92 -0.13 -0.61 22.19
N GLY A 93 1.10 -0.64 22.73
CA GLY A 93 1.45 0.10 23.95
C GLY A 93 0.86 -0.57 25.18
N ASP A 94 1.43 -0.36 26.36
CA ASP A 94 0.99 -1.01 27.62
C ASP A 94 -0.36 -0.46 28.14
N GLY A 95 -1.34 -0.22 27.25
CA GLY A 95 -2.63 0.40 27.53
C GLY A 95 -2.57 1.92 27.75
N GLN A 96 -1.48 2.57 27.35
CA GLN A 96 -1.31 4.03 27.44
C GLN A 96 -1.97 4.79 26.27
N ASP A 97 -2.16 4.12 25.14
CA ASP A 97 -2.82 4.66 23.96
C ASP A 97 -4.26 4.11 23.90
N ASP A 98 -5.29 4.97 23.73
CA ASP A 98 -6.71 4.58 23.65
C ASP A 98 -7.11 3.97 22.28
N PHE A 99 -6.22 3.18 21.65
CA PHE A 99 -6.43 2.65 20.30
C PHE A 99 -7.52 1.58 20.23
N ASP A 100 -7.83 0.91 21.34
CA ASP A 100 -8.92 -0.06 21.46
C ASP A 100 -10.30 0.58 21.30
N GLN A 101 -10.41 1.88 21.58
CA GLN A 101 -11.63 2.68 21.43
C GLN A 101 -11.81 3.26 20.02
N LEU A 102 -10.78 3.20 19.17
CA LEU A 102 -10.85 3.74 17.81
C LEU A 102 -11.71 2.85 16.89
N PRO A 103 -12.48 3.43 15.96
CA PRO A 103 -13.17 2.67 14.92
C PRO A 103 -12.19 1.83 14.09
N GLU A 104 -12.61 0.63 13.71
CA GLU A 104 -11.76 -0.29 12.92
C GLU A 104 -11.27 0.34 11.61
N GLU A 105 -12.10 1.20 11.01
CA GLU A 105 -11.77 1.93 9.79
C GLU A 105 -10.56 2.85 9.97
N VAL A 106 -10.46 3.53 11.12
CA VAL A 106 -9.32 4.39 11.43
C VAL A 106 -8.03 3.57 11.59
N LEU A 107 -8.12 2.44 12.30
CA LEU A 107 -7.01 1.52 12.48
C LEU A 107 -6.55 0.92 11.13
N PHE A 108 -7.51 0.59 10.27
CA PHE A 108 -7.24 0.07 8.94
C PHE A 108 -6.52 1.12 8.07
N GLN A 109 -7.00 2.36 8.05
CA GLN A 109 -6.36 3.43 7.30
C GLN A 109 -4.94 3.72 7.80
N ALA A 110 -4.73 3.73 9.12
CA ALA A 110 -3.39 3.86 9.69
C ALA A 110 -2.46 2.71 9.27
N ARG A 111 -2.95 1.46 9.25
CA ARG A 111 -2.20 0.30 8.76
C ARG A 111 -1.80 0.45 7.29
N GLN A 112 -2.72 0.88 6.42
CA GLN A 112 -2.44 1.10 5.00
C GLN A 112 -1.38 2.19 4.80
N ALA A 113 -1.61 3.36 5.43
CA ALA A 113 -0.71 4.49 5.34
C ALA A 113 0.71 4.15 5.84
N ALA A 114 0.82 3.48 6.99
CA ALA A 114 2.10 3.04 7.53
C ALA A 114 2.80 2.04 6.59
N THR A 115 2.05 1.10 6.01
CA THR A 115 2.62 0.13 5.07
C THR A 115 3.15 0.83 3.82
N ASP A 116 2.39 1.76 3.24
CA ASP A 116 2.80 2.49 2.03
C ASP A 116 4.00 3.40 2.29
N VAL A 117 4.04 4.09 3.44
CA VAL A 117 5.18 4.91 3.85
C VAL A 117 6.42 4.02 4.04
N PHE A 118 6.28 2.88 4.70
CA PHE A 118 7.39 1.97 4.91
C PHE A 118 7.92 1.41 3.59
N GLU A 119 7.05 0.85 2.73
CA GLU A 119 7.44 0.27 1.44
C GLU A 119 8.08 1.30 0.50
N ARG A 120 7.56 2.53 0.47
CA ARG A 120 8.12 3.63 -0.34
C ARG A 120 9.54 3.96 0.08
N ASN A 121 9.79 4.06 1.39
CA ASN A 121 11.11 4.40 1.91
C ASN A 121 12.08 3.21 1.85
N ALA A 122 11.57 2.00 2.06
CA ALA A 122 12.31 0.75 1.88
C ALA A 122 12.53 0.40 0.39
N ARG A 123 11.85 1.07 -0.54
CA ARG A 123 11.85 0.78 -1.99
C ARG A 123 11.63 -0.70 -2.30
N ARG A 124 10.77 -1.34 -1.49
CA ARG A 124 10.55 -2.79 -1.49
C ARG A 124 9.19 -3.09 -0.88
N SER A 125 8.48 -4.03 -1.48
CA SER A 125 7.32 -4.68 -0.88
C SER A 125 7.72 -6.01 -0.25
N PHE A 126 7.15 -6.35 0.90
CA PHE A 126 7.33 -7.61 1.63
C PHE A 126 6.12 -8.55 1.49
N VAL A 127 5.30 -8.28 0.47
CA VAL A 127 4.29 -9.19 -0.07
C VAL A 127 4.32 -9.11 -1.60
N ALA A 128 3.90 -10.17 -2.28
CA ALA A 128 3.79 -10.13 -3.73
C ALA A 128 2.67 -9.17 -4.17
N ARG A 129 2.94 -8.35 -5.20
CA ARG A 129 2.03 -7.36 -5.79
C ARG A 129 2.18 -7.35 -7.31
N ILE A 130 1.18 -6.82 -8.01
CA ILE A 130 1.29 -6.52 -9.44
C ILE A 130 1.72 -5.06 -9.59
N GLY A 131 2.82 -4.85 -10.32
CA GLY A 131 3.32 -3.55 -10.71
C GLY A 131 3.19 -3.36 -12.21
N CYS A 132 3.27 -2.10 -12.64
CA CYS A 132 3.34 -1.76 -14.04
C CYS A 132 4.37 -0.66 -14.28
N THR A 133 5.03 -0.70 -15.44
CA THR A 133 5.94 0.34 -15.89
C THR A 133 5.66 0.67 -17.34
N LYS A 134 5.66 1.96 -17.67
CA LYS A 134 5.39 2.42 -19.04
C LYS A 134 6.68 2.47 -19.85
N ASP A 135 6.80 1.58 -20.83
CA ASP A 135 7.90 1.56 -21.79
C ASP A 135 7.59 2.46 -23.00
N TYR A 136 8.39 3.50 -23.18
CA TYR A 136 8.32 4.42 -24.31
C TYR A 136 9.18 3.99 -25.52
N GLY A 137 9.94 2.89 -25.42
CA GLY A 137 10.81 2.36 -26.47
C GLY A 137 12.07 3.19 -26.73
N ARG A 138 12.50 4.00 -25.76
CA ARG A 138 13.69 4.88 -25.88
C ARG A 138 14.99 4.17 -25.53
N GLU A 139 14.91 3.22 -24.61
CA GLU A 139 16.06 2.52 -24.06
C GLU A 139 16.05 1.07 -24.53
N ARG A 140 17.25 0.47 -24.65
CA ARG A 140 17.39 -0.94 -25.02
C ARG A 140 16.93 -1.88 -23.89
N CYS A 141 17.01 -1.40 -22.65
CA CYS A 141 16.64 -2.09 -21.44
C CYS A 141 15.72 -1.16 -20.64
N VAL A 142 14.57 -1.66 -20.21
CA VAL A 142 13.60 -0.90 -19.43
C VAL A 142 13.93 -1.12 -17.96
N THR A 143 14.18 -0.03 -17.23
CA THR A 143 14.20 -0.06 -15.77
C THR A 143 12.77 -0.06 -15.26
N LEU A 144 12.40 -1.10 -14.51
CA LEU A 144 11.07 -1.25 -13.92
C LEU A 144 10.96 -0.37 -12.68
N ASP A 145 9.76 0.16 -12.43
CA ASP A 145 9.48 1.06 -11.29
C ASP A 145 9.65 0.37 -9.94
N HIS A 146 9.64 -0.96 -9.92
CA HIS A 146 9.81 -1.77 -8.72
C HIS A 146 11.01 -2.72 -8.86
N GLY A 147 11.63 -3.04 -7.71
CA GLY A 147 12.59 -4.13 -7.59
C GLY A 147 11.94 -5.42 -7.11
N ASP A 148 12.75 -6.47 -6.96
CA ASP A 148 12.30 -7.82 -6.56
C ASP A 148 11.22 -8.37 -7.53
N VAL A 149 11.33 -8.02 -8.81
CA VAL A 149 10.48 -8.55 -9.90
C VAL A 149 10.88 -10.00 -10.16
N ARG A 150 9.88 -10.88 -10.21
CA ARG A 150 10.08 -12.32 -10.41
C ARG A 150 9.41 -12.89 -11.65
N GLU A 151 8.38 -12.21 -12.16
CA GLU A 151 7.57 -12.69 -13.27
C GLU A 151 7.04 -11.49 -14.07
N LEU A 152 7.14 -11.56 -15.39
CA LEU A 152 6.51 -10.59 -16.30
C LEU A 152 5.15 -11.14 -16.73
N LEU A 153 4.12 -10.31 -16.63
CA LEU A 153 2.74 -10.64 -17.05
C LEU A 153 2.46 -10.16 -18.48
N THR A 154 3.27 -9.23 -18.99
CA THR A 154 3.18 -8.75 -20.38
C THR A 154 4.10 -9.57 -21.29
N ASP A 155 3.49 -10.19 -22.30
CA ASP A 155 4.21 -10.98 -23.30
C ASP A 155 5.26 -10.15 -24.07
N GLY A 156 6.34 -10.82 -24.47
CA GLY A 156 7.39 -10.29 -25.34
C GLY A 156 8.39 -9.34 -24.69
N TYR A 157 8.42 -9.34 -23.37
CA TYR A 157 9.57 -8.90 -22.59
C TYR A 157 10.22 -10.10 -21.91
N GLU A 158 11.52 -10.01 -21.68
CA GLU A 158 12.27 -10.96 -20.86
C GLU A 158 12.95 -10.22 -19.72
N LEU A 159 12.90 -10.80 -18.53
CA LEU A 159 13.51 -10.25 -17.34
C LEU A 159 15.03 -10.49 -17.39
N VAL A 160 15.83 -9.44 -17.25
CA VAL A 160 17.31 -9.54 -17.24
C VAL A 160 17.90 -9.36 -15.85
N SER A 161 17.17 -8.70 -14.95
CA SER A 161 17.45 -8.61 -13.53
C SER A 161 16.14 -8.43 -12.77
N ASP A 162 16.18 -8.44 -11.44
CA ASP A 162 15.00 -8.23 -10.60
C ASP A 162 14.37 -6.82 -10.68
N CYS A 163 14.88 -5.94 -11.54
CA CYS A 163 14.35 -4.60 -11.78
C CYS A 163 14.49 -4.13 -13.24
N GLN A 164 14.87 -5.03 -14.15
CA GLN A 164 15.12 -4.67 -15.55
C GLN A 164 14.57 -5.73 -16.50
N ALA A 165 13.99 -5.26 -17.60
CA ALA A 165 13.48 -6.12 -18.68
C ALA A 165 13.90 -5.62 -20.06
N VAL A 166 14.02 -6.53 -21.01
CA VAL A 166 14.31 -6.21 -22.42
C VAL A 166 13.15 -6.67 -23.30
N ALA A 167 12.80 -5.86 -24.29
CA ALA A 167 11.82 -6.26 -25.30
C ALA A 167 12.45 -7.27 -26.25
N VAL A 168 11.86 -8.47 -26.35
CA VAL A 168 12.29 -9.54 -27.26
C VAL A 168 11.40 -9.63 -28.50
N LYS A 169 10.28 -8.91 -28.51
CA LYS A 169 9.40 -8.72 -29.67
C LYS A 169 9.16 -7.23 -29.90
N CYS A 170 8.90 -6.87 -31.15
CA CYS A 170 8.51 -5.50 -31.49
C CYS A 170 7.06 -5.25 -31.09
N PHE A 171 6.83 -4.23 -30.27
CA PHE A 171 5.50 -3.78 -29.86
C PHE A 171 5.24 -2.34 -30.27
N PRO A 172 3.97 -1.97 -30.54
CA PRO A 172 3.56 -0.57 -30.58
C PRO A 172 3.97 0.13 -29.28
N ARG A 173 4.54 1.33 -29.39
CA ARG A 173 4.99 2.14 -28.27
C ARG A 173 4.08 3.38 -28.10
N PRO A 174 3.80 3.84 -26.87
CA PRO A 174 4.22 3.26 -25.58
C PRO A 174 3.42 2.00 -25.22
N CYS A 175 4.02 1.15 -24.38
CA CYS A 175 3.40 -0.09 -23.89
C CYS A 175 3.51 -0.14 -22.36
N TRP A 176 2.49 -0.70 -21.68
CA TRP A 176 2.56 -0.99 -20.25
C TRP A 176 3.12 -2.39 -20.05
N VAL A 177 4.20 -2.49 -19.27
CA VAL A 177 4.81 -3.75 -18.85
C VAL A 177 4.31 -4.06 -17.45
N GLU A 178 3.42 -5.05 -17.35
CA GLU A 178 2.90 -5.57 -16.09
C GLU A 178 3.79 -6.71 -15.58
N TYR A 179 3.94 -6.80 -14.27
CA TYR A 179 4.81 -7.80 -13.63
C TYR A 179 4.44 -8.06 -12.18
N VAL A 180 4.85 -9.21 -11.66
CA VAL A 180 4.76 -9.55 -10.24
C VAL A 180 6.08 -9.19 -9.56
N TYR A 181 5.98 -8.39 -8.50
CA TYR A 181 7.12 -7.95 -7.69
C TYR A 181 6.85 -8.13 -6.19
N GLY A 182 7.90 -8.01 -5.39
CA GLY A 182 7.81 -8.05 -3.92
C GLY A 182 8.30 -9.35 -3.32
N TYR A 183 8.79 -9.24 -2.09
CA TYR A 183 9.43 -10.30 -1.33
C TYR A 183 8.36 -11.04 -0.51
N GLU A 184 8.08 -12.32 -0.76
CA GLU A 184 6.96 -13.03 -0.07
C GLU A 184 7.22 -13.38 1.40
N GLU A 185 8.40 -13.04 1.90
CA GLU A 185 8.81 -13.19 3.29
C GLU A 185 8.71 -11.84 4.02
N LEU A 186 8.00 -11.84 5.15
CA LEU A 186 7.84 -10.68 5.99
C LEU A 186 8.61 -10.90 7.30
N PRO A 187 9.79 -10.29 7.48
CA PRO A 187 10.54 -10.37 8.73
C PRO A 187 9.74 -9.79 9.89
N ALA A 188 9.87 -10.40 11.07
CA ALA A 188 9.17 -9.92 12.28
C ALA A 188 9.56 -8.47 12.65
N GLN A 189 10.81 -8.08 12.36
CA GLN A 189 11.30 -6.71 12.56
C GLN A 189 10.58 -5.71 11.66
N VAL A 190 10.30 -6.09 10.40
CA VAL A 190 9.52 -5.26 9.46
C VAL A 190 8.08 -5.14 9.95
N SER A 191 7.45 -6.27 10.33
CA SER A 191 6.10 -6.27 10.89
C SER A 191 5.99 -5.33 12.11
N ARG A 192 6.94 -5.41 13.05
CA ARG A 192 7.00 -4.55 14.23
C ARG A 192 7.24 -3.08 13.88
N ALA A 193 8.13 -2.79 12.95
CA ALA A 193 8.40 -1.41 12.52
C ALA A 193 7.17 -0.76 11.87
N VAL A 194 6.43 -1.48 11.03
CA VAL A 194 5.22 -0.92 10.42
C VAL A 194 4.09 -0.78 11.45
N LEU A 195 4.01 -1.67 12.44
CA LEU A 195 3.10 -1.52 13.58
C LEU A 195 3.43 -0.27 14.41
N GLU A 196 4.70 -0.05 14.74
CA GLU A 196 5.19 1.14 15.45
C GLU A 196 4.84 2.43 14.69
N LEU A 197 5.07 2.43 13.37
CA LEU A 197 4.75 3.56 12.51
C LEU A 197 3.22 3.84 12.47
N ALA A 198 2.40 2.79 12.41
CA ALA A 198 0.94 2.94 12.43
C ALA A 198 0.46 3.52 13.77
N ALA A 199 1.01 3.05 14.89
CA ALA A 199 0.71 3.59 16.21
C ALA A 199 1.12 5.07 16.32
N TYR A 200 2.30 5.44 15.83
CA TYR A 200 2.75 6.82 15.79
C TYR A 200 1.81 7.73 14.99
N MET A 201 1.31 7.27 13.84
CA MET A 201 0.36 8.01 13.00
C MET A 201 -1.00 8.24 13.67
N LEU A 202 -1.40 7.40 14.63
CA LEU A 202 -2.65 7.55 15.38
C LEU A 202 -2.54 8.50 16.58
N ARG A 203 -1.34 8.75 17.09
CA ARG A 203 -1.15 9.63 18.25
C ARG A 203 -1.49 11.07 17.88
N PRO A 204 -2.29 11.78 18.70
CA PRO A 204 -2.58 13.19 18.47
C PRO A 204 -1.29 14.01 18.42
N SER A 205 -0.99 14.63 17.27
CA SER A 205 0.15 15.53 17.18
C SER A 205 -0.21 16.89 17.77
N ASN A 206 0.16 17.15 19.03
CA ASN A 206 0.17 18.52 19.58
C ASN A 206 1.33 19.38 19.05
N ARG A 207 2.04 18.91 18.02
CA ARG A 207 3.23 19.56 17.47
C ARG A 207 2.90 20.18 16.12
N PRO A 208 3.25 21.47 15.90
CA PRO A 208 3.41 21.97 14.55
C PRO A 208 4.42 21.09 13.81
N ILE A 209 4.07 20.66 12.59
CA ILE A 209 4.96 19.88 11.72
C ILE A 209 6.29 20.65 11.57
N GLY A 210 7.41 20.06 12.01
CA GLY A 210 8.74 20.67 11.92
C GLY A 210 9.15 21.61 13.07
N ALA A 211 8.48 21.59 14.23
CA ALA A 211 8.88 22.41 15.38
C ALA A 211 10.23 21.96 15.99
N THR A 212 11.21 22.87 16.03
CA THR A 212 12.60 22.66 16.53
C THR A 212 12.81 23.09 17.99
N GLY A 213 11.75 23.52 18.65
CA GLY A 213 11.77 24.05 20.02
C GLY A 213 10.41 24.60 20.39
N GLU A 214 10.14 24.64 21.69
CA GLU A 214 8.97 25.32 22.25
C GLU A 214 9.46 26.33 23.29
N SER A 215 8.97 27.56 23.19
CA SER A 215 9.23 28.59 24.19
C SER A 215 8.13 28.50 25.24
N THR A 216 8.50 28.12 26.46
CA THR A 216 7.59 28.10 27.60
C THR A 216 7.94 29.22 28.59
N ASP A 217 7.04 29.53 29.52
CA ASP A 217 7.27 30.53 30.59
C ASP A 217 8.46 30.16 31.52
N ALA A 218 8.94 28.92 31.46
CA ALA A 218 10.10 28.42 32.20
C ALA A 218 11.43 28.47 31.41
N GLY A 219 11.41 28.92 30.15
CA GLY A 219 12.58 29.02 29.28
C GLY A 219 12.40 28.35 27.91
N PHE A 220 13.42 28.51 27.06
CA PHE A 220 13.47 27.90 25.72
C PHE A 220 13.91 26.44 25.83
N ILE A 221 13.01 25.50 25.56
CA ILE A 221 13.32 24.08 25.52
C ILE A 221 13.75 23.74 24.09
N ARG A 222 15.06 23.54 23.89
CA ARG A 222 15.59 23.04 22.62
C ARG A 222 15.45 21.53 22.60
N PHE A 223 14.53 21.03 21.77
CA PHE A 223 14.43 19.60 21.51
C PHE A 223 15.52 19.22 20.52
N THR A 224 16.60 18.59 21.00
CA THR A 224 17.46 17.78 20.12
C THR A 224 16.69 16.54 19.73
N THR A 225 16.05 16.57 18.56
CA THR A 225 15.48 15.38 17.94
C THR A 225 16.63 14.45 17.57
N ALA A 226 16.80 13.36 18.33
CA ALA A 226 17.67 12.26 17.92
C ALA A 226 16.99 11.53 16.75
N GLY A 227 17.36 11.86 15.51
CA GLY A 227 16.79 11.24 14.31
C GLY A 227 16.90 12.05 13.02
N GLN A 228 17.80 13.03 12.95
CA GLN A 228 17.86 13.99 11.84
C GLN A 228 18.15 13.39 10.45
N ASP A 229 18.54 12.11 10.36
CA ASP A 229 18.94 11.45 9.11
C ASP A 229 18.03 10.27 8.69
N GLY A 230 16.81 10.19 9.24
CA GLY A 230 15.85 9.11 8.98
C GLY A 230 14.72 9.45 8.00
N ALA A 231 14.17 8.43 7.31
CA ALA A 231 12.99 8.59 6.46
C ALA A 231 11.68 8.86 7.26
N THR A 232 11.71 8.58 8.56
CA THR A 232 10.64 8.77 9.53
C THR A 232 11.20 9.37 10.82
N ASP A 233 10.33 9.88 11.70
CA ASP A 233 10.73 10.39 13.02
C ASP A 233 11.00 9.26 14.05
N ILE A 234 10.98 7.99 13.62
CA ILE A 234 11.04 6.82 14.51
C ILE A 234 12.33 6.03 14.23
N PRO A 235 13.34 6.04 15.12
CA PRO A 235 14.63 5.41 14.90
C PRO A 235 14.55 3.91 14.54
N GLU A 236 13.68 3.17 15.21
CA GLU A 236 13.49 1.73 14.99
C GLU A 236 12.94 1.43 13.59
N VAL A 237 12.07 2.31 13.09
CA VAL A 237 11.49 2.19 11.75
C VAL A 237 12.56 2.49 10.70
N ASN A 238 13.39 3.51 10.92
CA ASN A 238 14.50 3.84 10.03
C ASN A 238 15.54 2.71 9.98
N ALA A 239 15.89 2.12 11.12
CA ALA A 239 16.80 0.98 11.18
C ALA A 239 16.25 -0.23 10.39
N ALA A 240 14.95 -0.50 10.49
CA ALA A 240 14.32 -1.55 9.70
C ALA A 240 14.30 -1.24 8.20
N ILE A 241 14.05 0.02 7.82
CA ILE A 241 14.14 0.47 6.41
C ILE A 241 15.55 0.28 5.86
N GLU A 242 16.58 0.68 6.61
CA GLU A 242 17.97 0.53 6.18
C GLU A 242 18.39 -0.93 6.08
N GLN A 243 18.01 -1.76 7.05
CA GLN A 243 18.39 -3.17 7.11
C GLN A 243 17.68 -4.02 6.05
N PHE A 244 16.39 -3.79 5.81
CA PHE A 244 15.55 -4.68 4.98
C PHE A 244 15.13 -4.06 3.64
N GLY A 245 15.25 -2.75 3.50
CA GLY A 245 14.97 -2.04 2.26
C GLY A 245 16.02 -2.31 1.17
N ARG A 246 15.71 -1.86 -0.04
CA ARG A 246 16.69 -1.73 -1.10
C ARG A 246 17.38 -0.38 -0.95
N GLY A 247 18.70 -0.40 -0.84
CA GLY A 247 19.50 0.83 -0.94
C GLY A 247 19.16 1.60 -2.22
N ALA A 248 19.41 2.91 -2.22
CA ALA A 248 19.38 3.65 -3.47
C ALA A 248 20.38 2.97 -4.43
N ASN A 249 19.92 2.56 -5.61
CA ASN A 249 20.79 2.15 -6.71
C ASN A 249 21.68 3.37 -7.06
N LEU A 250 22.77 3.57 -6.32
CA LEU A 250 23.91 4.36 -6.75
C LEU A 250 24.66 3.48 -7.74
N LEU A 251 24.11 3.40 -8.96
CA LEU A 251 24.90 3.01 -10.12
C LEU A 251 25.92 4.13 -10.33
N TRP A 252 27.19 3.83 -10.03
CA TRP A 252 28.34 4.62 -10.47
C TRP A 252 28.60 4.35 -11.96
#